data_AF-A0A1V3PPK4-F1
#
_entry.id   AF-A0A1V3PPK4-F1
#
_cell.length_a   1.000
_cell.length_b   1.000
_cell.length_c   1.000
_cell.angle_alpha   90.00
_cell.angle_beta   90.00
_cell.angle_gamma   90.00
#
_symmetry.space_group_name_H-M   'P 1'
#
loop_
_entity.id
_entity.type
_entity.pdbx_description
1 polymer ?
#
loop_
_entity_poly.entity_id
_entity_poly.type
_entity_poly.pdbx_seq_one_letter_code
_entity_poly.pdbx_strand_id
1 'polypeptide(L)'
;MTKRKLQPLPTTLSASSGVRASLHVLDRFSEVDLKHWRRVSSDLDELNNDLYFGIEPQRRRYQPEMLAALQSVAPVQVAINSWVRNVSFRFSNSPLSAAGSLTGFGGRFNIGTDVEQALYKPWPALYLAEDLETAFREKFQLDRGERVDGLTPEDLALVPKDDFSVIHFNGYLDRVFDLDQKDCLKALCAVLGKMRLPAEARKIQRRLQIPEKSIFMIRTPSQLRKEVLDKNWRVSPAQFGLPAVSQILAGLILDAGFEGILYPSTKAGGRCLAVFPHNLASDRSRVELTNPGPANVILTRLDLNTADQLCGWEMLRPSQRP
;
A
#
# COMPACT_ATOMS: atom_id res chain seq x y z
N MET A 1 -36.67 49.52 6.55
CA MET A 1 -35.80 48.36 6.83
C MET A 1 -34.35 48.78 6.73
N THR A 2 -33.71 48.95 7.88
CA THR A 2 -32.46 49.71 8.07
C THR A 2 -31.24 48.82 7.84
N LYS A 3 -30.31 49.27 6.98
CA LYS A 3 -29.06 48.57 6.64
C LYS A 3 -28.20 48.35 7.90
N ARG A 4 -27.84 47.10 8.17
CA ARG A 4 -26.91 46.72 9.26
C ARG A 4 -25.52 47.26 8.90
N LYS A 5 -24.97 48.17 9.72
CA LYS A 5 -23.60 48.69 9.57
C LYS A 5 -22.60 47.55 9.80
N LEU A 6 -21.74 47.30 8.82
CA LEU A 6 -20.53 46.48 8.98
C LEU A 6 -19.67 47.10 10.09
N GLN A 7 -19.27 46.29 11.07
CA GLN A 7 -18.29 46.70 12.07
C GLN A 7 -16.94 46.94 11.39
N PRO A 8 -16.24 48.05 11.68
CA PRO A 8 -14.90 48.27 11.17
C PRO A 8 -13.91 47.25 11.78
N LEU A 9 -12.94 46.84 10.96
CA LEU A 9 -11.79 46.03 11.38
C LEU A 9 -11.04 46.71 12.53
N PRO A 10 -10.50 45.96 13.51
CA PRO A 10 -9.71 46.55 14.58
C PRO A 10 -8.45 47.22 14.02
N THR A 11 -8.42 48.54 14.12
CA THR A 11 -7.27 49.39 13.84
C THR A 11 -6.13 49.02 14.78
N THR A 12 -4.95 48.78 14.22
CA THR A 12 -3.61 48.73 14.82
C THR A 12 -3.54 48.90 16.35
N LEU A 13 -3.27 47.80 17.06
CA LEU A 13 -2.84 47.86 18.46
C LEU A 13 -1.51 48.62 18.56
N SER A 14 -1.59 49.77 19.21
CA SER A 14 -0.45 50.54 19.71
C SER A 14 0.54 49.63 20.44
N ALA A 15 1.82 49.94 20.24
CA ALA A 15 2.93 49.32 20.94
C ALA A 15 2.88 49.69 22.43
N SER A 16 2.62 48.70 23.27
CA SER A 16 3.00 48.71 24.68
C SER A 16 3.85 47.48 24.95
N SER A 17 5.00 47.75 25.56
CA SER A 17 6.09 46.84 25.92
C SER A 17 5.65 45.73 26.87
N GLY A 18 6.00 44.48 26.55
CA GLY A 18 5.88 43.33 27.44
C GLY A 18 5.46 42.07 26.67
N VAL A 19 6.46 41.29 26.22
CA VAL A 19 6.37 39.92 25.69
C VAL A 19 5.03 39.56 25.03
N ARG A 20 4.78 40.10 23.82
CA ARG A 20 3.75 39.52 22.94
C ARG A 20 4.36 38.28 22.30
N ALA A 21 3.84 37.11 22.65
CA ALA A 21 4.01 35.92 21.82
C ALA A 21 3.75 36.34 20.36
N SER A 22 4.78 36.23 19.51
CA SER A 22 4.64 36.53 18.09
C SER A 22 3.56 35.61 17.54
N LEU A 23 2.39 36.19 17.22
CA LEU A 23 1.33 35.45 16.56
C LEU A 23 1.84 35.07 15.17
N HIS A 24 2.33 33.85 15.03
CA HIS A 24 2.76 33.31 13.75
C HIS A 24 1.49 32.95 12.97
N VAL A 25 1.12 33.84 12.05
CA VAL A 25 0.06 33.54 11.09
C VAL A 25 0.59 32.48 10.14
N LEU A 26 0.08 31.26 10.27
CA LEU A 26 0.50 30.12 9.45
C LEU A 26 -0.08 30.20 8.03
N ASP A 27 -1.32 30.68 7.89
CA ASP A 27 -1.97 30.83 6.60
C ASP A 27 -3.03 31.93 6.62
N ARG A 28 -3.32 32.53 5.45
CA ARG A 28 -4.42 33.49 5.25
C ARG A 28 -5.18 33.12 3.99
N PHE A 29 -6.44 32.78 4.15
CA PHE A 29 -7.34 32.47 3.05
C PHE A 29 -8.69 33.19 3.21
N SER A 30 -9.34 33.42 2.09
CA SER A 30 -10.66 34.03 1.98
C SER A 30 -11.73 32.96 1.73
N GLU A 31 -13.01 33.37 1.76
CA GLU A 31 -14.10 32.49 1.34
C GLU A 31 -14.00 32.09 -0.14
N VAL A 32 -13.40 32.95 -0.97
CA VAL A 32 -13.16 32.66 -2.39
C VAL A 32 -12.14 31.53 -2.55
N ASP A 33 -11.08 31.56 -1.75
CA ASP A 33 -10.05 30.50 -1.73
C ASP A 33 -10.66 29.17 -1.28
N LEU A 34 -11.48 29.17 -0.22
CA LEU A 34 -12.19 27.96 0.22
C LEU A 34 -13.11 27.39 -0.85
N LYS A 35 -13.86 28.23 -1.57
CA LYS A 35 -14.73 27.80 -2.69
C LYS A 35 -13.91 27.24 -3.84
N HIS A 36 -12.77 27.85 -4.14
CA HIS A 36 -11.86 27.37 -5.17
C HIS A 36 -11.27 26.00 -4.80
N TRP A 37 -10.73 25.86 -3.59
CA TRP A 37 -10.15 24.61 -3.10
C TRP A 37 -11.16 23.46 -3.04
N ARG A 38 -12.40 23.73 -2.62
CA ARG A 38 -13.48 22.72 -2.66
C ARG A 38 -13.78 22.24 -4.07
N ARG A 39 -13.80 23.15 -5.05
CA ARG A 39 -14.01 22.79 -6.45
C ARG A 39 -12.86 21.95 -6.98
N VAL A 40 -11.62 22.37 -6.72
CA VAL A 40 -10.42 21.63 -7.15
C VAL A 40 -10.38 20.24 -6.50
N SER A 41 -10.72 20.14 -5.21
CA SER A 41 -10.84 18.85 -4.51
C SER A 41 -11.88 17.95 -5.17
N SER A 42 -13.09 18.46 -5.42
CA SER A 42 -14.15 17.69 -6.09
C SER A 42 -13.76 17.24 -7.50
N ASP A 43 -13.07 18.10 -8.25
CA ASP A 43 -12.58 17.79 -9.58
C ASP A 43 -11.47 16.71 -9.54
N LEU A 44 -10.61 16.72 -8.51
CA LEU A 44 -9.60 15.69 -8.30
C LEU A 44 -10.23 14.34 -7.93
N ASP A 45 -11.26 14.35 -7.07
CA ASP A 45 -12.01 13.13 -6.72
C ASP A 45 -12.70 12.56 -7.96
N GLU A 46 -13.39 13.39 -8.74
CA GLU A 46 -14.04 13.01 -10.00
C GLU A 46 -13.02 12.42 -10.99
N LEU A 47 -11.87 13.08 -11.15
CA LEU A 47 -10.80 12.59 -12.02
C LEU A 47 -10.32 11.20 -11.60
N ASN A 48 -10.02 10.98 -10.31
CA ASN A 48 -9.52 9.69 -9.83
C ASN A 48 -10.58 8.58 -9.95
N ASN A 49 -11.84 8.91 -9.68
CA ASN A 49 -12.97 8.01 -9.89
C ASN A 49 -13.10 7.61 -11.36
N ASP A 50 -12.99 8.55 -12.30
CA ASP A 50 -13.02 8.25 -13.73
C ASP A 50 -11.83 7.38 -14.17
N LEU A 51 -10.63 7.66 -13.64
CA LEU A 51 -9.44 6.86 -13.93
C LEU A 51 -9.55 5.43 -13.40
N TYR A 52 -10.27 5.21 -12.31
CA TYR A 52 -10.48 3.88 -11.77
C TYR A 52 -11.72 3.20 -12.38
N PHE A 53 -12.92 3.72 -12.10
CA PHE A 53 -14.19 3.12 -12.52
C PHE A 53 -14.48 3.26 -14.01
N GLY A 54 -14.04 4.35 -14.66
CA GLY A 54 -14.21 4.53 -16.10
C GLY A 54 -13.43 3.50 -16.93
N ILE A 55 -12.39 2.89 -16.37
CA ILE A 55 -11.59 1.84 -17.01
C ILE A 55 -12.09 0.44 -16.63
N GLU A 56 -12.86 0.31 -15.54
CA GLU A 56 -13.29 -0.98 -15.00
C GLU A 56 -14.04 -1.88 -16.01
N PRO A 57 -14.97 -1.39 -16.86
CA PRO A 57 -15.58 -2.22 -17.89
C PRO A 57 -14.55 -2.83 -18.85
N GLN A 58 -13.47 -2.09 -19.16
CA GLN A 58 -12.38 -2.60 -19.99
C GLN A 58 -11.52 -3.61 -19.21
N ARG A 59 -11.27 -3.39 -17.91
CA ARG A 59 -10.56 -4.37 -17.07
C ARG A 59 -11.30 -5.69 -17.01
N ARG A 60 -12.61 -5.68 -16.77
CA ARG A 60 -13.45 -6.90 -16.78
C ARG A 60 -13.44 -7.59 -18.15
N ARG A 61 -13.59 -6.82 -19.23
CA ARG A 61 -13.55 -7.36 -20.59
C ARG A 61 -12.23 -8.08 -20.90
N TYR A 62 -11.11 -7.52 -20.48
CA TYR A 62 -9.78 -8.09 -20.72
C TYR A 62 -9.27 -8.96 -19.56
N GLN A 63 -10.07 -9.20 -18.52
CA GLN A 63 -9.63 -9.95 -17.33
C GLN A 63 -9.13 -11.34 -17.68
N PRO A 64 -9.81 -12.15 -18.52
CA PRO A 64 -9.28 -13.46 -18.90
C PRO A 64 -7.92 -13.39 -19.60
N GLU A 65 -7.70 -12.38 -20.45
CA GLU A 65 -6.42 -12.16 -21.12
C GLU A 65 -5.33 -11.70 -20.15
N MET A 66 -5.66 -10.85 -19.17
CA MET A 66 -4.71 -10.41 -18.14
C MET A 66 -4.28 -11.57 -17.24
N LEU A 67 -5.23 -12.43 -16.83
CA LEU A 67 -4.93 -13.63 -16.04
C LEU A 67 -4.09 -14.62 -16.84
N ALA A 68 -4.45 -14.91 -18.10
CA ALA A 68 -3.67 -15.77 -18.98
C ALA A 68 -2.24 -15.23 -19.19
N ALA A 69 -2.09 -13.90 -19.33
CA ALA A 69 -0.79 -13.27 -19.45
C ALA A 69 0.07 -13.48 -18.19
N LEU A 70 -0.50 -13.36 -16.99
CA LEU A 70 0.21 -13.63 -15.74
C LEU A 70 0.52 -15.12 -15.55
N GLN A 71 -0.41 -16.01 -15.89
CA GLN A 71 -0.22 -17.46 -15.83
C GLN A 71 0.84 -17.96 -16.81
N SER A 72 1.12 -17.21 -17.88
CA SER A 72 2.22 -17.52 -18.82
C SER A 72 3.61 -17.27 -18.24
N VAL A 73 3.71 -16.54 -17.13
CA VAL A 73 4.97 -16.29 -16.43
C VAL A 73 5.31 -17.52 -15.59
N ALA A 74 6.50 -18.09 -15.83
CA ALA A 74 6.99 -19.20 -15.02
C ALA A 74 7.15 -18.75 -13.56
N PRO A 75 6.54 -19.44 -12.59
CA PRO A 75 6.73 -19.13 -11.18
C PRO A 75 8.16 -19.39 -10.73
N VAL A 76 8.60 -18.60 -9.75
CA VAL A 76 9.89 -18.77 -9.08
C VAL A 76 9.70 -19.48 -7.75
N GLN A 77 10.62 -20.39 -7.48
CA GLN A 77 10.74 -21.05 -6.18
C GLN A 77 11.63 -20.19 -5.27
N VAL A 78 11.15 -19.86 -4.08
CA VAL A 78 11.87 -18.99 -3.14
C VAL A 78 12.19 -19.76 -1.88
N ALA A 79 13.48 -19.98 -1.64
CA ALA A 79 13.98 -20.44 -0.35
C ALA A 79 13.98 -19.26 0.64
N ILE A 80 13.35 -19.46 1.78
CA ILE A 80 13.32 -18.50 2.87
C ILE A 80 14.38 -18.95 3.85
N ASN A 81 15.51 -18.23 3.89
CA ASN A 81 16.65 -18.55 4.75
C ASN A 81 16.91 -17.39 5.70
N SER A 82 16.42 -17.51 6.94
CA SER A 82 16.55 -16.49 7.99
C SER A 82 15.99 -15.11 7.62
N TRP A 83 14.93 -15.09 6.80
CA TRP A 83 14.21 -13.85 6.46
C TRP A 83 13.56 -13.25 7.70
N VAL A 84 13.34 -11.95 7.71
CA VAL A 84 12.99 -11.20 8.91
C VAL A 84 11.60 -10.58 8.81
N ARG A 85 10.88 -10.59 9.93
CA ARG A 85 9.71 -9.74 10.15
C ARG A 85 9.86 -8.99 11.46
N ASN A 86 9.61 -7.68 11.42
CA ASN A 86 9.49 -6.86 12.62
C ASN A 86 8.01 -6.73 12.98
N VAL A 87 7.62 -7.25 14.15
CA VAL A 87 6.25 -7.15 14.67
C VAL A 87 6.23 -6.26 15.90
N SER A 88 5.21 -5.41 16.07
CA SER A 88 5.10 -4.63 17.32
C SER A 88 5.02 -5.58 18.52
N PHE A 89 5.61 -5.21 19.65
CA PHE A 89 5.87 -6.12 20.77
C PHE A 89 4.59 -6.82 21.26
N ARG A 90 3.46 -6.11 21.28
CA ARG A 90 2.13 -6.67 21.63
C ARG A 90 1.68 -7.86 20.78
N PHE A 91 2.25 -8.02 19.58
CA PHE A 91 1.93 -9.09 18.63
C PHE A 91 3.00 -10.18 18.55
N SER A 92 3.99 -10.17 19.43
CA SER A 92 5.10 -11.14 19.42
C SER A 92 4.65 -12.60 19.57
N ASN A 93 3.47 -12.84 20.15
CA ASN A 93 2.91 -14.19 20.31
C ASN A 93 2.19 -14.72 19.04
N SER A 94 2.01 -13.89 18.00
CA SER A 94 1.35 -14.26 16.74
C SER A 94 2.18 -13.84 15.51
N PRO A 95 3.46 -14.27 15.42
CA PRO A 95 4.42 -13.71 14.47
C PRO A 95 4.18 -14.06 13.01
N LEU A 96 3.42 -15.13 12.75
CA LEU A 96 3.02 -15.57 11.41
C LEU A 96 1.64 -15.03 10.98
N SER A 97 0.93 -14.31 11.86
CA SER A 97 -0.41 -13.80 11.54
C SER A 97 -0.35 -12.72 10.46
N ALA A 98 -1.21 -12.84 9.46
CA ALA A 98 -1.45 -11.85 8.43
C ALA A 98 -2.58 -10.86 8.80
N ALA A 99 -3.22 -11.01 9.96
CA ALA A 99 -4.39 -10.23 10.38
C ALA A 99 -4.19 -8.70 10.24
N GLY A 100 -3.01 -8.19 10.62
CA GLY A 100 -2.71 -6.76 10.52
C GLY A 100 -2.79 -6.21 9.09
N SER A 101 -2.52 -7.04 8.08
CA SER A 101 -2.62 -6.65 6.67
C SER A 101 -4.05 -6.40 6.20
N LEU A 102 -5.04 -6.92 6.91
CA LEU A 102 -6.46 -6.72 6.58
C LEU A 102 -7.01 -5.40 7.12
N THR A 103 -6.28 -4.74 8.03
CA THR A 103 -6.71 -3.49 8.66
C THR A 103 -6.30 -2.26 7.86
N GLY A 104 -7.00 -1.14 8.04
CA GLY A 104 -6.67 0.09 7.34
C GLY A 104 -6.80 -0.09 5.83
N PHE A 105 -5.90 0.55 5.09
CA PHE A 105 -5.81 0.39 3.63
C PHE A 105 -5.10 -0.90 3.19
N GLY A 106 -4.64 -1.72 4.13
CA GLY A 106 -3.79 -2.88 3.89
C GLY A 106 -2.33 -2.55 3.64
N GLY A 107 -1.61 -3.47 3.01
CA GLY A 107 -0.22 -3.30 2.60
C GLY A 107 -0.06 -2.99 1.11
N ARG A 108 1.18 -2.90 0.65
CA ARG A 108 1.47 -2.55 -0.75
C ARG A 108 0.82 -3.52 -1.74
N PHE A 109 0.77 -4.80 -1.39
CA PHE A 109 0.31 -5.88 -2.25
C PHE A 109 -0.94 -6.59 -1.72
N ASN A 110 -1.71 -5.93 -0.85
CA ASN A 110 -3.01 -6.44 -0.43
C ASN A 110 -3.97 -5.32 -0.02
N ILE A 111 -5.26 -5.54 -0.22
CA ILE A 111 -6.31 -4.59 0.18
C ILE A 111 -6.76 -4.87 1.61
N GLY A 112 -6.89 -3.80 2.40
CA GLY A 112 -7.50 -3.82 3.73
C GLY A 112 -8.94 -3.31 3.75
N THR A 113 -9.55 -3.26 4.93
CA THR A 113 -10.97 -2.90 5.13
C THR A 113 -11.34 -1.48 4.75
N ASP A 114 -10.41 -0.54 4.74
CA ASP A 114 -10.67 0.90 4.62
C ASP A 114 -10.50 1.40 3.17
N VAL A 115 -10.24 0.50 2.22
CA VAL A 115 -10.30 0.81 0.78
C VAL A 115 -11.74 0.64 0.29
N GLU A 116 -12.60 1.59 0.67
CA GLU A 116 -14.07 1.50 0.51
C GLU A 116 -14.52 1.23 -0.93
N GLN A 117 -13.77 1.75 -1.90
CA GLN A 117 -14.10 1.70 -3.32
C GLN A 117 -13.39 0.55 -4.05
N ALA A 118 -12.72 -0.35 -3.31
CA ALA A 118 -12.14 -1.55 -3.87
C ALA A 118 -13.22 -2.49 -4.42
N LEU A 119 -12.98 -3.01 -5.62
CA LEU A 119 -13.83 -4.05 -6.21
C LEU A 119 -13.43 -5.45 -5.74
N TYR A 120 -12.17 -5.60 -5.32
CA TYR A 120 -11.68 -6.79 -4.66
C TYR A 120 -12.04 -6.74 -3.17
N LYS A 121 -12.50 -7.87 -2.62
CA LYS A 121 -12.59 -8.05 -1.16
C LYS A 121 -11.19 -7.97 -0.55
N PRO A 122 -11.03 -7.52 0.70
CA PRO A 122 -9.75 -7.59 1.40
C PRO A 122 -9.17 -9.02 1.42
N TRP A 123 -7.85 -9.14 1.32
CA TRP A 123 -7.15 -10.43 1.41
C TRP A 123 -5.88 -10.34 2.26
N PRO A 124 -5.49 -11.42 2.95
CA PRO A 124 -4.37 -11.41 3.86
C PRO A 124 -3.05 -11.52 3.10
N ALA A 125 -2.07 -10.75 3.56
CA ALA A 125 -0.68 -10.88 3.15
C ALA A 125 0.27 -10.86 4.36
N LEU A 126 1.18 -11.82 4.40
CA LEU A 126 2.29 -11.88 5.35
C LEU A 126 3.53 -11.27 4.67
N TYR A 127 4.05 -10.19 5.24
CA TYR A 127 5.21 -9.48 4.72
C TYR A 127 6.48 -9.91 5.45
N LEU A 128 7.48 -10.31 4.66
CA LEU A 128 8.83 -10.69 5.11
C LEU A 128 9.86 -9.86 4.34
N ALA A 129 11.01 -9.62 4.96
CA ALA A 129 12.17 -9.00 4.32
C ALA A 129 13.34 -9.99 4.31
N GLU A 130 14.21 -9.87 3.32
CA GLU A 130 15.35 -10.77 3.13
C GLU A 130 16.36 -10.69 4.29
N ASP A 131 16.49 -9.52 4.92
CA ASP A 131 17.39 -9.28 6.05
C ASP A 131 16.82 -8.28 7.07
N LEU A 132 17.53 -8.14 8.19
CA LEU A 132 17.14 -7.27 9.30
C LEU A 132 17.11 -5.78 8.91
N GLU A 133 18.09 -5.33 8.12
CA GLU A 133 18.19 -3.93 7.72
C GLU A 133 17.00 -3.55 6.83
N THR A 134 16.65 -4.43 5.90
CA THR A 134 15.48 -4.28 5.03
C THR A 134 14.19 -4.29 5.84
N ALA A 135 14.04 -5.22 6.80
CA ALA A 135 12.88 -5.24 7.70
C ALA A 135 12.76 -3.95 8.54
N PHE A 136 13.89 -3.42 9.00
CA PHE A 136 13.94 -2.19 9.78
C PHE A 136 13.50 -0.98 8.94
N ARG A 137 14.08 -0.80 7.75
CA ARG A 137 13.76 0.31 6.85
C ARG A 137 12.32 0.26 6.34
N GLU A 138 11.76 -0.92 6.09
CA GLU A 138 10.35 -1.04 5.70
C GLU A 138 9.41 -0.63 6.84
N LYS A 139 9.78 -0.88 8.10
CA LYS A 139 8.99 -0.45 9.28
C LYS A 139 9.15 1.05 9.58
N PHE A 140 10.38 1.54 9.65
CA PHE A 140 10.69 2.89 10.15
C PHE A 140 10.96 3.93 9.06
N GLN A 141 10.99 3.52 7.79
CA GLN A 141 11.20 4.39 6.61
C GLN A 141 12.60 5.06 6.52
N LEU A 142 13.51 4.77 7.44
CA LEU A 142 14.85 5.33 7.57
C LEU A 142 15.86 4.25 7.97
N ASP A 143 17.14 4.53 7.76
CA ASP A 143 18.24 3.64 8.18
C ASP A 143 18.39 3.67 9.71
N ARG A 144 18.81 2.57 10.33
CA ARG A 144 18.90 2.47 11.81
C ARG A 144 19.83 3.53 12.45
N GLY A 145 20.88 3.90 11.71
CA GLY A 145 21.83 4.94 12.13
C GLY A 145 21.43 6.36 11.74
N GLU A 146 20.42 6.53 10.87
CA GLU A 146 20.04 7.84 10.34
C GLU A 146 19.40 8.71 11.42
N ARG A 147 19.58 10.02 11.28
CA ARG A 147 18.98 11.03 12.16
C ARG A 147 18.40 12.13 11.29
N VAL A 148 17.16 12.51 11.57
CA VAL A 148 16.51 13.68 10.96
C VAL A 148 16.28 14.68 12.07
N ASP A 149 16.92 15.84 11.99
CA ASP A 149 16.87 16.89 13.02
C ASP A 149 17.20 16.37 14.44
N GLY A 150 18.13 15.41 14.53
CA GLY A 150 18.56 14.76 15.78
C GLY A 150 17.65 13.64 16.29
N LEU A 151 16.49 13.41 15.65
CA LEU A 151 15.55 12.35 16.01
C LEU A 151 15.94 11.03 15.35
N THR A 152 15.82 9.93 16.11
CA THR A 152 16.00 8.56 15.61
C THR A 152 14.78 8.11 14.79
N PRO A 153 14.89 7.04 13.97
CA PRO A 153 13.74 6.48 13.27
C PRO A 153 12.60 6.08 14.22
N GLU A 154 12.94 5.57 15.41
CA GLU A 154 11.98 5.21 16.45
C GLU A 154 11.31 6.45 17.05
N ASP A 155 12.05 7.54 17.28
CA ASP A 155 11.50 8.81 17.75
C ASP A 155 10.52 9.40 16.72
N LEU A 156 10.87 9.37 15.43
CA LEU A 156 10.00 9.84 14.35
C LEU A 156 8.75 8.98 14.17
N ALA A 157 8.87 7.67 14.41
CA ALA A 157 7.74 6.76 14.41
C ALA A 157 6.87 6.88 15.66
N LEU A 158 7.28 7.67 16.67
CA LEU A 158 6.63 7.81 17.97
C LEU A 158 6.48 6.46 18.70
N VAL A 159 7.49 5.59 18.56
CA VAL A 159 7.50 4.24 19.15
C VAL A 159 8.72 4.10 20.08
N PRO A 160 8.59 3.53 21.28
CA PRO A 160 9.74 3.22 22.12
C PRO A 160 10.73 2.31 21.37
N LYS A 161 12.04 2.51 21.58
CA LYS A 161 13.11 1.83 20.83
C LYS A 161 13.02 0.30 20.82
N ASP A 162 12.40 -0.30 21.84
CA ASP A 162 12.28 -1.75 22.00
C ASP A 162 10.82 -2.26 21.93
N ASP A 163 9.87 -1.47 21.41
CA ASP A 163 8.45 -1.88 21.29
C ASP A 163 8.16 -2.71 20.03
N PHE A 164 9.14 -3.51 19.60
CA PHE A 164 8.99 -4.48 18.53
C PHE A 164 9.89 -5.70 18.74
N SER A 165 9.44 -6.82 18.19
CA SER A 165 10.20 -8.06 18.13
C SER A 165 10.69 -8.32 16.72
N VAL A 166 11.97 -8.69 16.63
CA VAL A 166 12.62 -9.15 15.40
C VAL A 166 12.51 -10.66 15.36
N ILE A 167 11.90 -11.19 14.30
CA ILE A 167 11.63 -12.62 14.20
C ILE A 167 12.17 -13.14 12.87
N HIS A 168 12.89 -14.25 12.94
CA HIS A 168 13.52 -14.89 11.79
C HIS A 168 12.70 -16.10 11.34
N PHE A 169 12.60 -16.27 10.04
CA PHE A 169 11.80 -17.29 9.38
C PHE A 169 12.66 -18.11 8.43
N ASN A 170 12.39 -19.41 8.39
CA ASN A 170 12.87 -20.32 7.38
C ASN A 170 11.69 -20.88 6.60
N GLY A 171 11.96 -21.48 5.44
CA GLY A 171 10.93 -22.14 4.67
C GLY A 171 11.17 -22.09 3.18
N TYR A 172 10.08 -22.21 2.45
CA TYR A 172 10.10 -22.38 1.02
C TYR A 172 8.73 -22.03 0.44
N LEU A 173 8.68 -21.35 -0.70
CA LEU A 173 7.47 -21.15 -1.48
C LEU A 173 7.69 -21.63 -2.91
N ASP A 174 6.70 -22.31 -3.48
CA ASP A 174 6.83 -22.96 -4.77
C ASP A 174 6.39 -22.08 -5.94
N ARG A 175 5.38 -21.23 -5.72
CA ARG A 175 4.77 -20.42 -6.79
C ARG A 175 4.80 -18.93 -6.50
N VAL A 176 5.98 -18.33 -6.50
CA VAL A 176 6.14 -16.88 -6.28
C VAL A 176 6.25 -16.12 -7.60
N PHE A 177 5.54 -15.00 -7.70
CA PHE A 177 5.72 -14.06 -8.80
C PHE A 177 6.89 -13.13 -8.48
N ASP A 178 7.97 -13.22 -9.25
CA ASP A 178 9.14 -12.36 -9.06
C ASP A 178 9.04 -11.09 -9.93
N LEU A 179 8.90 -9.93 -9.29
CA LEU A 179 8.85 -8.65 -10.00
C LEU A 179 10.18 -8.26 -10.65
N ASP A 180 11.31 -8.84 -10.22
CA ASP A 180 12.64 -8.66 -10.81
C ASP A 180 12.93 -9.61 -11.97
N GLN A 181 12.11 -10.66 -12.14
CA GLN A 181 12.25 -11.57 -13.27
C GLN A 181 12.10 -10.82 -14.59
N LYS A 182 13.05 -11.07 -15.48
CA LYS A 182 13.06 -10.45 -16.81
C LYS A 182 11.76 -10.74 -17.55
N ASP A 183 11.19 -9.70 -18.17
CA ASP A 183 9.99 -9.76 -19.01
C ASP A 183 8.71 -10.25 -18.29
N CYS A 184 8.68 -10.40 -16.96
CA CYS A 184 7.52 -10.91 -16.22
C CYS A 184 6.24 -10.07 -16.39
N LEU A 185 6.38 -8.76 -16.64
CA LEU A 185 5.26 -7.85 -16.88
C LEU A 185 4.94 -7.65 -18.37
N LYS A 186 5.73 -8.22 -19.29
CA LYS A 186 5.64 -7.93 -20.72
C LYS A 186 4.30 -8.34 -21.33
N ALA A 187 3.87 -9.57 -21.07
CA ALA A 187 2.61 -10.09 -21.59
C ALA A 187 1.42 -9.30 -21.02
N LEU A 188 1.43 -9.02 -19.71
CA LEU A 188 0.38 -8.23 -19.06
C LEU A 188 0.30 -6.82 -19.66
N CYS A 189 1.43 -6.13 -19.83
CA CYS A 189 1.44 -4.80 -20.42
C CYS A 189 0.95 -4.76 -21.87
N ALA A 190 1.14 -5.83 -22.64
CA ALA A 190 0.58 -5.94 -23.98
C ALA A 190 -0.96 -5.96 -23.97
N VAL A 191 -1.56 -6.59 -22.95
CA VAL A 191 -3.02 -6.58 -22.73
C VAL A 191 -3.48 -5.21 -22.24
N LEU A 192 -2.81 -4.63 -21.24
CA LEU A 192 -3.13 -3.29 -20.72
C LEU A 192 -3.06 -2.21 -21.82
N GLY A 193 -2.15 -2.36 -22.78
CA GLY A 193 -2.01 -1.46 -23.92
C GLY A 193 -3.24 -1.38 -24.84
N LYS A 194 -4.17 -2.35 -24.75
CA LYS A 194 -5.45 -2.35 -25.49
C LYS A 194 -6.49 -1.41 -24.85
N MET A 195 -6.31 -1.04 -23.58
CA MET A 195 -7.24 -0.18 -22.85
C MET A 195 -7.03 1.29 -23.19
N ARG A 196 -8.12 2.06 -23.18
CA ARG A 196 -8.12 3.48 -23.49
C ARG A 196 -8.52 4.31 -22.28
N LEU A 197 -7.87 5.46 -22.14
CA LEU A 197 -8.21 6.46 -21.14
C LEU A 197 -9.63 6.98 -21.42
N PRO A 198 -10.50 7.10 -20.39
CA PRO A 198 -11.84 7.66 -20.55
C PRO A 198 -11.80 9.10 -21.09
N ALA A 199 -12.78 9.46 -21.93
CA ALA A 199 -12.85 10.79 -22.52
C ALA A 199 -13.14 11.87 -21.47
N GLU A 200 -13.97 11.56 -20.48
CA GLU A 200 -14.32 12.48 -19.38
C GLU A 200 -13.11 12.80 -18.50
N ALA A 201 -12.30 11.81 -18.13
CA ALA A 201 -11.02 12.03 -17.43
C ALA A 201 -10.12 13.08 -18.12
N ARG A 202 -10.06 13.07 -19.46
CA ARG A 202 -9.29 14.09 -20.22
C ARG A 202 -9.89 15.49 -20.12
N LYS A 203 -11.21 15.61 -20.06
CA LYS A 203 -11.88 16.92 -19.90
C LYS A 203 -11.58 17.48 -18.50
N ILE A 204 -11.66 16.65 -17.47
CA ILE A 204 -11.38 17.04 -16.09
C ILE A 204 -9.89 17.38 -15.92
N GLN A 205 -8.98 16.60 -16.51
CA GLN A 205 -7.54 16.89 -16.54
C GLN A 205 -7.24 18.31 -17.06
N ARG A 206 -7.87 18.71 -18.17
CA ARG A 206 -7.73 20.07 -18.72
C ARG A 206 -8.30 21.13 -17.80
N ARG A 207 -9.45 20.86 -17.17
CA ARG A 207 -10.09 21.76 -16.18
C ARG A 207 -9.19 22.01 -14.98
N LEU A 208 -8.50 20.97 -14.51
CA LEU A 208 -7.53 21.01 -13.42
C LEU A 208 -6.15 21.53 -13.83
N GLN A 209 -5.93 21.83 -15.12
CA GLN A 209 -4.64 22.26 -15.67
C GLN A 209 -3.48 21.28 -15.38
N ILE A 210 -3.81 19.99 -15.22
CA ILE A 210 -2.81 18.94 -15.04
C ILE A 210 -2.11 18.70 -16.39
N PRO A 211 -0.76 18.66 -16.45
CA PRO A 211 -0.04 18.43 -17.69
C PRO A 211 -0.49 17.15 -18.40
N GLU A 212 -0.59 17.18 -19.74
CA GLU A 212 -1.10 16.04 -20.52
C GLU A 212 -0.33 14.74 -20.29
N LYS A 213 0.98 14.84 -20.02
CA LYS A 213 1.87 13.69 -19.79
C LYS A 213 1.74 13.09 -18.39
N SER A 214 1.07 13.76 -17.46
CA SER A 214 0.95 13.30 -16.07
C SER A 214 -0.07 12.18 -15.88
N ILE A 215 -1.05 12.07 -16.78
CA ILE A 215 -2.08 11.03 -16.75
C ILE A 215 -1.92 10.16 -17.99
N PHE A 216 -1.65 8.87 -17.79
CA PHE A 216 -1.39 7.96 -18.88
C PHE A 216 -1.94 6.56 -18.58
N MET A 217 -2.23 5.83 -19.65
CA MET A 217 -2.45 4.38 -19.56
C MET A 217 -1.08 3.70 -19.45
N ILE A 218 -0.94 2.76 -18.53
CA ILE A 218 0.25 1.90 -18.43
C ILE A 218 0.33 1.02 -19.66
N ARG A 219 1.45 1.10 -20.40
CA ARG A 219 1.68 0.34 -21.65
C ARG A 219 2.95 -0.48 -21.66
N THR A 220 3.88 -0.19 -20.74
CA THR A 220 5.20 -0.80 -20.74
C THR A 220 5.52 -1.41 -19.38
N PRO A 221 6.34 -2.47 -19.33
CA PRO A 221 6.82 -3.06 -18.07
C PRO A 221 7.45 -2.03 -17.13
N SER A 222 8.27 -1.12 -17.66
CA SER A 222 8.93 -0.08 -16.87
C SER A 222 7.95 0.90 -16.22
N GLN A 223 6.90 1.29 -16.94
CA GLN A 223 5.83 2.12 -16.35
C GLN A 223 5.10 1.36 -15.25
N LEU A 224 4.66 0.13 -15.51
CA LEU A 224 3.94 -0.66 -14.51
C LEU A 224 4.78 -0.88 -13.24
N ARG A 225 6.04 -1.27 -13.42
CA ARG A 225 6.98 -1.49 -12.32
C ARG A 225 7.18 -0.21 -11.50
N LYS A 226 7.33 0.95 -12.16
CA LYS A 226 7.46 2.23 -11.46
C LYS A 226 6.24 2.53 -10.59
N GLU A 227 5.03 2.40 -11.14
CA GLU A 227 3.79 2.67 -10.40
C GLU A 227 3.56 1.69 -9.25
N VAL A 228 3.89 0.41 -9.43
CA VAL A 228 3.77 -0.63 -8.39
C VAL A 228 4.75 -0.41 -7.25
N LEU A 229 5.95 0.08 -7.54
CA LEU A 229 7.00 0.35 -6.56
C LEU A 229 7.03 1.81 -6.09
N ASP A 230 5.98 2.58 -6.37
CA ASP A 230 5.91 3.99 -5.97
C ASP A 230 5.98 4.11 -4.42
N LYS A 231 6.80 5.04 -3.92
CA LYS A 231 7.01 5.23 -2.48
C LYS A 231 5.75 5.74 -1.77
N ASN A 232 4.90 6.45 -2.50
CA ASN A 232 3.68 7.10 -2.04
C ASN A 232 2.41 6.35 -2.49
N TRP A 233 2.51 5.03 -2.72
CA TRP A 233 1.37 4.19 -3.12
C TRP A 233 0.12 4.35 -2.23
N ARG A 234 0.29 4.76 -0.96
CA ARG A 234 -0.81 5.01 -0.01
C ARG A 234 -1.66 6.22 -0.35
N VAL A 235 -1.20 7.12 -1.23
CA VAL A 235 -1.96 8.31 -1.64
C VAL A 235 -3.32 7.91 -2.21
N SER A 236 -3.37 6.92 -3.11
CA SER A 236 -4.62 6.46 -3.72
C SER A 236 -5.67 6.00 -2.69
N PRO A 237 -5.36 5.03 -1.80
CA PRO A 237 -6.35 4.58 -0.83
C PRO A 237 -6.64 5.63 0.25
N ALA A 238 -5.64 6.40 0.69
CA ALA A 238 -5.85 7.37 1.77
C ALA A 238 -6.62 8.62 1.34
N GLN A 239 -6.39 9.12 0.12
CA GLN A 239 -7.04 10.36 -0.36
C GLN A 239 -8.34 10.07 -1.10
N PHE A 240 -8.38 9.00 -1.90
CA PHE A 240 -9.51 8.73 -2.80
C PHE A 240 -10.30 7.48 -2.43
N GLY A 241 -9.87 6.70 -1.43
CA GLY A 241 -10.50 5.42 -1.09
C GLY A 241 -10.32 4.34 -2.16
N LEU A 242 -9.44 4.56 -3.14
CA LEU A 242 -9.21 3.69 -4.29
C LEU A 242 -7.97 2.80 -4.09
N PRO A 243 -7.97 1.55 -4.57
CA PRO A 243 -6.78 0.70 -4.45
C PRO A 243 -5.62 1.26 -5.27
N ALA A 244 -4.41 1.11 -4.72
CA ALA A 244 -3.19 1.47 -5.42
C ALA A 244 -2.93 0.51 -6.60
N VAL A 245 -2.11 0.94 -7.57
CA VAL A 245 -1.74 0.10 -8.73
C VAL A 245 -1.09 -1.21 -8.29
N SER A 246 -0.27 -1.19 -7.23
CA SER A 246 0.34 -2.39 -6.65
C SER A 246 -0.68 -3.37 -6.07
N GLN A 247 -1.75 -2.86 -5.45
CA GLN A 247 -2.84 -3.68 -4.92
C GLN A 247 -3.68 -4.29 -6.04
N ILE A 248 -3.96 -3.52 -7.10
CA ILE A 248 -4.66 -4.03 -8.30
C ILE A 248 -3.84 -5.14 -8.97
N LEU A 249 -2.53 -4.92 -9.17
CA LEU A 249 -1.65 -5.94 -9.74
C LEU A 249 -1.59 -7.19 -8.84
N ALA A 250 -1.49 -7.00 -7.53
CA ALA A 250 -1.47 -8.12 -6.59
C ALA A 250 -2.75 -8.95 -6.63
N GLY A 251 -3.92 -8.32 -6.76
CA GLY A 251 -5.18 -9.04 -6.95
C GLY A 251 -5.17 -9.92 -8.20
N LEU A 252 -4.65 -9.40 -9.33
CA LEU A 252 -4.50 -10.19 -10.55
C LEU A 252 -3.47 -11.34 -10.41
N ILE A 253 -2.37 -11.12 -9.68
CA ILE A 253 -1.36 -12.14 -9.41
C ILE A 253 -1.93 -13.24 -8.49
N LEU A 254 -2.70 -12.85 -7.47
CA LEU A 254 -3.43 -13.74 -6.60
C LEU A 254 -4.40 -14.62 -7.40
N ASP A 255 -5.24 -14.01 -8.24
CA ASP A 255 -6.20 -14.68 -9.13
C ASP A 255 -5.50 -15.61 -10.14
N ALA A 256 -4.26 -15.29 -10.54
CA ALA A 256 -3.44 -16.14 -11.41
C ALA A 256 -2.85 -17.37 -10.69
N GLY A 257 -3.07 -17.53 -9.38
CA GLY A 257 -2.69 -18.70 -8.60
C GLY A 257 -1.23 -18.68 -8.10
N PHE A 258 -0.68 -17.49 -7.86
CA PHE A 258 0.61 -17.32 -7.19
C PHE A 258 0.44 -17.23 -5.66
N GLU A 259 1.36 -17.85 -4.94
CA GLU A 259 1.39 -17.92 -3.47
C GLU A 259 1.97 -16.66 -2.83
N GLY A 260 2.59 -15.79 -3.62
CA GLY A 260 3.15 -14.54 -3.16
C GLY A 260 3.86 -13.75 -4.24
N ILE A 261 4.39 -12.58 -3.85
CA ILE A 261 5.13 -11.66 -4.71
C ILE A 261 6.49 -11.38 -4.07
N LEU A 262 7.56 -11.66 -4.82
CA LEU A 262 8.93 -11.24 -4.51
C LEU A 262 9.19 -9.89 -5.18
N TYR A 263 9.71 -8.93 -4.43
CA TYR A 263 9.90 -7.56 -4.93
C TYR A 263 11.09 -6.87 -4.26
N PRO A 264 11.74 -5.91 -4.95
CA PRO A 264 12.78 -5.12 -4.33
C PRO A 264 12.18 -4.19 -3.27
N SER A 265 12.87 -4.04 -2.14
CA SER A 265 12.50 -3.03 -1.15
C SER A 265 12.52 -1.64 -1.79
N THR A 266 11.54 -0.81 -1.43
CA THR A 266 11.49 0.59 -1.88
C THR A 266 12.26 1.53 -0.95
N LYS A 267 12.82 0.98 0.13
CA LYS A 267 13.45 1.67 1.26
C LYS A 267 14.89 1.18 1.52
N ALA A 268 15.20 -0.06 1.12
CA ALA A 268 16.51 -0.69 1.23
C ALA A 268 16.97 -1.25 -0.13
N GLY A 269 18.19 -1.77 -0.17
CA GLY A 269 18.71 -2.53 -1.33
C GLY A 269 18.31 -4.01 -1.36
N GLY A 270 17.75 -4.54 -0.27
CA GLY A 270 17.33 -5.95 -0.17
C GLY A 270 15.96 -6.24 -0.78
N ARG A 271 15.53 -7.50 -0.71
CA ARG A 271 14.23 -7.95 -1.22
C ARG A 271 13.19 -8.11 -0.12
N CYS A 272 11.94 -8.05 -0.52
CA CYS A 272 10.76 -8.26 0.31
C CYS A 272 9.85 -9.30 -0.36
N LEU A 273 9.06 -9.98 0.47
CA LEU A 273 8.14 -11.03 0.04
C LEU A 273 6.79 -10.78 0.69
N ALA A 274 5.76 -10.66 -0.14
CA ALA A 274 4.37 -10.67 0.28
C ALA A 274 3.81 -12.08 0.04
N VAL A 275 3.67 -12.88 1.09
CA VAL A 275 3.08 -14.22 1.04
C VAL A 275 1.57 -14.09 1.17
N PHE A 276 0.79 -14.84 0.39
CA PHE A 276 -0.66 -14.91 0.46
C PHE A 276 -1.07 -16.22 1.15
N PRO A 277 -1.31 -16.25 2.48
CA PRO A 277 -1.50 -17.49 3.22
C PRO A 277 -2.65 -18.34 2.68
N HIS A 278 -3.76 -17.70 2.34
CA HIS A 278 -4.96 -18.35 1.78
C HIS A 278 -4.79 -18.89 0.36
N ASN A 279 -3.69 -18.56 -0.33
CA ASN A 279 -3.43 -18.97 -1.72
C ASN A 279 -2.26 -19.94 -1.82
N LEU A 280 -1.79 -20.50 -0.69
CA LEU A 280 -0.84 -21.62 -0.70
C LEU A 280 -1.46 -22.78 -1.47
N ALA A 281 -0.71 -23.30 -2.45
CA ALA A 281 -1.18 -24.31 -3.39
C ALA A 281 -0.30 -25.57 -3.40
N SER A 282 0.90 -25.51 -2.80
CA SER A 282 1.79 -26.66 -2.65
C SER A 282 1.93 -27.09 -1.19
N ASP A 283 1.98 -28.39 -0.97
CA ASP A 283 2.38 -29.04 0.29
C ASP A 283 3.83 -28.77 0.70
N ARG A 284 4.67 -28.38 -0.27
CA ARG A 284 6.06 -27.96 -0.03
C ARG A 284 6.14 -26.54 0.51
N SER A 285 5.14 -25.71 0.20
CA SER A 285 5.12 -24.30 0.57
C SER A 285 4.87 -24.13 2.06
N ARG A 286 5.85 -23.55 2.75
CA ARG A 286 5.80 -23.29 4.19
C ARG A 286 6.65 -22.10 4.59
N VAL A 287 6.25 -21.44 5.67
CA VAL A 287 7.05 -20.44 6.38
C VAL A 287 7.01 -20.77 7.86
N GLU A 288 8.15 -20.98 8.50
CA GLU A 288 8.23 -21.39 9.90
C GLU A 288 9.24 -20.56 10.67
N LEU A 289 9.08 -20.48 11.99
CA LEU A 289 10.03 -19.78 12.85
C LEU A 289 11.39 -20.48 12.79
N THR A 290 12.46 -19.70 12.67
CA THR A 290 13.84 -20.24 12.68
C THR A 290 14.19 -20.82 14.05
N ASN A 291 13.76 -20.15 15.11
CA ASN A 291 13.99 -20.53 16.49
C ASN A 291 12.64 -20.77 17.20
N PRO A 292 12.61 -21.58 18.28
CA PRO A 292 11.44 -21.68 19.12
C PRO A 292 10.95 -20.30 19.56
N GLY A 293 9.66 -20.04 19.36
CA GLY A 293 9.02 -18.84 19.89
C GLY A 293 8.82 -18.93 21.40
N PRO A 294 8.43 -17.82 22.06
CA PRO A 294 7.92 -17.86 23.43
C PRO A 294 6.84 -18.95 23.62
N ALA A 295 6.68 -19.46 24.84
CA ALA A 295 5.74 -20.55 25.15
C ALA A 295 4.28 -20.27 24.70
N ASN A 296 3.90 -19.00 24.58
CA ASN A 296 2.57 -18.56 24.16
C ASN A 296 2.41 -18.46 22.63
N VAL A 297 3.46 -18.70 21.84
CA VAL A 297 3.36 -18.82 20.38
C VAL A 297 2.84 -20.21 20.03
N ILE A 298 1.56 -20.29 19.65
CA ILE A 298 0.90 -21.55 19.32
C ILE A 298 1.19 -21.97 17.88
N LEU A 299 1.11 -21.03 16.94
CA LEU A 299 1.31 -21.27 15.51
C LEU A 299 2.74 -20.89 15.11
N THR A 300 3.59 -21.91 14.96
CA THR A 300 5.02 -21.76 14.64
C THR A 300 5.33 -21.97 13.15
N ARG A 301 4.34 -22.39 12.37
CA ARG A 301 4.45 -22.69 10.95
C ARG A 301 3.20 -22.28 10.19
N LEU A 302 3.39 -21.62 9.06
CA LEU A 302 2.43 -21.36 8.01
C LEU A 302 2.61 -22.43 6.93
N ASP A 303 1.58 -23.24 6.69
CA ASP A 303 1.46 -24.18 5.56
C ASP A 303 -0.02 -24.40 5.24
N LEU A 304 -0.35 -25.36 4.38
CA LEU A 304 -1.74 -25.66 4.01
C LEU A 304 -2.65 -26.00 5.21
N ASN A 305 -2.11 -26.53 6.31
CA ASN A 305 -2.90 -26.93 7.47
C ASN A 305 -3.17 -25.77 8.44
N THR A 306 -2.29 -24.77 8.46
CA THR A 306 -2.38 -23.62 9.38
C THR A 306 -2.75 -22.31 8.67
N ALA A 307 -2.74 -22.28 7.34
CA ALA A 307 -2.98 -21.11 6.51
C ALA A 307 -4.23 -20.33 6.92
N ASP A 308 -5.37 -21.01 7.03
CA ASP A 308 -6.65 -20.38 7.34
C ASP A 308 -6.64 -19.67 8.72
N GLN A 309 -6.02 -20.30 9.72
CA GLN A 309 -5.88 -19.74 11.08
C GLN A 309 -4.94 -18.53 11.11
N LEU A 310 -4.01 -18.43 10.16
CA LEU A 310 -3.03 -17.35 10.07
C LEU A 310 -3.49 -16.19 9.18
N CYS A 311 -4.57 -16.36 8.43
CA CYS A 311 -5.15 -15.32 7.58
C CYS A 311 -5.69 -14.12 8.37
N GLY A 312 -6.24 -14.36 9.57
CA GLY A 312 -6.83 -13.30 10.38
C GLY A 312 -8.23 -12.89 9.94
N TRP A 313 -9.03 -13.83 9.40
CA TRP A 313 -10.38 -13.57 8.88
C TRP A 313 -11.34 -12.96 9.91
N GLU A 314 -11.06 -13.12 11.20
CA GLU A 314 -11.78 -12.47 12.30
C GLU A 314 -11.75 -10.95 12.22
N MET A 315 -10.75 -10.36 11.55
CA MET A 315 -10.66 -8.92 11.32
C MET A 315 -11.69 -8.42 10.30
N LEU A 316 -12.28 -9.32 9.51
CA LEU A 316 -13.25 -8.99 8.48
C LEU A 316 -14.69 -9.25 8.94
N ARG A 317 -15.62 -8.44 8.44
CA ARG A 317 -17.05 -8.72 8.55
C ARG A 317 -17.39 -10.01 7.80
N PRO A 318 -18.40 -10.79 8.21
CA PRO A 318 -18.77 -12.03 7.52
C PRO A 318 -18.99 -11.87 6.01
N SER A 319 -19.55 -10.74 5.55
CA SER A 319 -19.77 -10.45 4.12
C SER A 319 -18.49 -10.19 3.31
N GLN A 320 -17.39 -9.86 3.99
CA GLN A 320 -16.09 -9.56 3.38
C GLN A 320 -15.17 -10.78 3.34
N ARG A 321 -15.54 -11.88 4.02
CA ARG A 321 -14.77 -13.12 3.99
C ARG A 321 -14.95 -13.83 2.63
N PRO A 322 -14.00 -14.69 2.22
CA PRO A 322 -14.10 -15.51 1.01
C PRO A 322 -15.42 -16.28 0.93
#